data_AF-A0A4R4U4B3-F1
#
_entry.id   AF-A0A4R4U4B3-F1
#
_cell.length_a   1.000
_cell.length_b   1.000
_cell.length_c   1.000
_cell.angle_alpha   90.00
_cell.angle_beta   90.00
_cell.angle_gamma   90.00
#
_symmetry.space_group_name_H-M   'P 1'
#
loop_
_entity.id
_entity.type
_entity.pdbx_description
1 polymer ?
#
loop_
_entity_poly.entity_id
_entity_poly.type
_entity_poly.pdbx_seq_one_letter_code
_entity_poly.pdbx_strand_id
1 'polypeptide(L)'
;MAEYESLLGMVLYPSGQAGQADGLPRPALVIGHVHDESESQIVEFADDLSTAVLDRATGATYPLNRDRASTEQFLQAFDEYIRSGPADAPPMTLTAEQAQNLIARFQAGKITPPKPRPRPVPHRTRVKTLRHRLHEIDPDALGVEHWWRTPLEEAENGLI
;
A
#
# COMPACT_ATOMS: atom_id res chain seq x y z
N MET A 1 -18.92 8.46 -8.03
CA MET A 1 -18.10 7.66 -7.10
C MET A 1 -16.81 8.44 -6.85
N ALA A 2 -16.31 8.45 -5.62
CA ALA A 2 -15.12 9.22 -5.24
C ALA A 2 -13.83 8.46 -5.64
N GLU A 3 -12.72 9.19 -5.79
CA GLU A 3 -11.38 8.62 -5.96
C GLU A 3 -11.03 7.75 -4.74
N TYR A 4 -10.40 6.60 -5.00
CA TYR A 4 -9.92 5.70 -3.95
C TYR A 4 -8.40 5.79 -3.88
N GLU A 5 -7.87 6.32 -2.78
CA GLU A 5 -6.44 6.34 -2.46
C GLU A 5 -6.14 5.26 -1.42
N SER A 6 -5.27 4.32 -1.80
CA SER A 6 -4.74 3.29 -0.91
C SER A 6 -3.57 3.82 -0.09
N LEU A 7 -3.34 3.19 1.07
CA LEU A 7 -2.15 3.42 1.90
C LEU A 7 -0.83 3.01 1.22
N LEU A 8 -0.89 2.32 0.08
CA LEU A 8 0.25 2.08 -0.81
C LEU A 8 0.50 3.24 -1.80
N GLY A 9 -0.25 4.33 -1.73
CA GLY A 9 -0.13 5.47 -2.64
C GLY A 9 -0.70 5.22 -4.04
N MET A 10 -1.47 4.14 -4.22
CA MET A 10 -2.21 3.91 -5.46
C MET A 10 -3.55 4.64 -5.44
N VAL A 11 -3.83 5.40 -6.50
CA VAL A 11 -5.11 6.10 -6.69
C VAL A 11 -5.81 5.52 -7.91
N LEU A 12 -7.05 5.07 -7.73
CA LEU A 12 -7.90 4.65 -8.85
C LEU A 12 -8.97 5.70 -9.16
N TYR A 13 -9.05 6.11 -10.42
CA TYR A 13 -10.06 7.06 -10.88
C TYR A 13 -11.46 6.43 -10.88
N PRO A 14 -12.51 7.23 -10.64
CA PRO A 14 -13.89 6.82 -10.83
C PRO A 14 -14.15 6.24 -12.23
N SER A 15 -15.01 5.23 -12.31
CA SER A 15 -15.46 4.66 -13.58
C SER A 15 -16.00 5.76 -14.51
N GLY A 16 -15.49 5.83 -15.74
CA GLY A 16 -15.87 6.83 -16.73
C GLY A 16 -14.97 8.08 -16.80
N GLN A 17 -13.95 8.18 -15.94
CA GLN A 17 -12.89 9.21 -16.05
C GLN A 17 -11.59 8.67 -16.68
N ALA A 18 -11.67 7.52 -17.36
CA ALA A 18 -10.49 6.90 -17.92
C ALA A 18 -9.98 7.65 -19.17
N GLY A 19 -8.68 7.96 -19.18
CA GLY A 19 -7.99 8.52 -20.35
C GLY A 19 -7.45 7.41 -21.25
N GLN A 20 -7.12 7.71 -22.51
CA GLN A 20 -6.39 6.75 -23.35
C GLN A 20 -4.91 6.71 -22.90
N ALA A 21 -4.35 5.52 -22.75
CA ALA A 21 -2.92 5.37 -22.51
C ALA A 21 -2.15 5.44 -23.84
N ASP A 22 -1.15 6.31 -23.90
CA ASP A 22 -0.24 6.45 -25.04
C ASP A 22 1.05 5.64 -24.84
N GLY A 23 1.68 5.22 -25.93
CA GLY A 23 3.01 4.59 -25.91
C GLY A 23 3.00 3.08 -25.63
N LEU A 24 1.82 2.46 -25.54
CA LEU A 24 1.68 1.01 -25.35
C LEU A 24 1.45 0.27 -26.67
N PRO A 25 1.93 -0.97 -26.81
CA PRO A 25 1.74 -1.78 -28.01
C PRO A 25 0.30 -2.27 -28.17
N ARG A 26 -0.50 -2.23 -27.11
CA ARG A 26 -1.91 -2.60 -27.09
C ARG A 26 -2.77 -1.45 -26.54
N PRO A 27 -4.02 -1.29 -27.01
CA PRO A 27 -4.91 -0.26 -26.49
C PRO A 27 -5.17 -0.47 -25.00
N ALA A 28 -5.00 0.60 -24.22
CA ALA A 28 -5.27 0.59 -22.80
C ALA A 28 -5.89 1.91 -22.35
N LEU A 29 -6.65 1.86 -21.27
CA LEU A 29 -7.24 3.00 -20.60
C LEU A 29 -6.47 3.29 -19.31
N VAL A 30 -6.11 4.55 -19.07
CA VAL A 30 -5.56 4.99 -17.79
C VAL A 30 -6.69 5.04 -16.78
N ILE A 31 -6.59 4.21 -15.76
CA ILE A 31 -7.60 4.04 -14.71
C ILE A 31 -7.14 4.51 -13.33
N GLY A 32 -5.90 5.01 -13.22
CA GLY A 32 -5.33 5.51 -11.98
C GLY A 32 -3.84 5.86 -12.10
N HIS A 33 -3.17 6.06 -10.96
CA HIS A 33 -1.74 6.29 -10.87
C HIS A 33 -1.15 5.73 -9.56
N VAL A 34 0.18 5.62 -9.51
CA VAL A 34 0.94 5.28 -8.30
C VAL A 34 1.76 6.50 -7.89
N HIS A 35 1.47 7.06 -6.71
CA HIS A 35 2.03 8.29 -6.13
C HIS A 35 1.82 9.58 -6.94
N ASP A 36 2.18 9.58 -8.22
CA ASP A 36 2.06 10.72 -9.12
C ASP A 36 1.78 10.25 -10.57
N GLU A 37 0.85 10.94 -11.25
CA GLU A 37 0.41 10.62 -12.62
C GLU A 37 1.53 10.72 -13.67
N SER A 38 2.54 11.56 -13.41
CA SER A 38 3.66 11.78 -14.31
C SER A 38 4.74 10.70 -14.20
N GLU A 39 4.80 9.98 -13.08
CA GLU A 39 5.77 8.91 -12.84
C GLU A 39 5.24 7.55 -13.24
N SER A 40 4.03 7.20 -12.76
CA SER A 40 3.48 5.87 -12.93
C SER A 40 1.96 5.89 -13.06
N GLN A 41 1.47 5.33 -14.15
CA GLN A 41 0.04 5.24 -14.44
C GLN A 41 -0.46 3.81 -14.22
N ILE A 42 -1.68 3.66 -13.71
CA ILE A 42 -2.37 2.37 -13.67
C ILE A 42 -3.24 2.28 -14.92
N VAL A 43 -3.04 1.24 -15.72
CA VAL A 43 -3.74 1.03 -16.98
C VAL A 43 -4.58 -0.24 -16.94
N GLU A 44 -5.67 -0.25 -17.70
CA GLU A 44 -6.53 -1.40 -17.99
C GLU A 44 -6.48 -1.69 -19.49
N PHE A 45 -6.12 -2.91 -19.86
CA PHE A 45 -6.00 -3.29 -21.25
C PHE A 45 -7.36 -3.62 -21.87
N ALA A 46 -7.62 -3.10 -23.07
CA ALA A 46 -8.94 -3.23 -23.70
C ALA A 46 -9.25 -4.64 -24.24
N ASP A 47 -8.24 -5.49 -24.40
CA ASP A 47 -8.36 -6.83 -24.98
C ASP A 47 -8.73 -7.90 -23.94
N ASP A 48 -8.14 -7.83 -22.74
CA ASP A 48 -8.32 -8.83 -21.68
C ASP A 48 -8.80 -8.26 -20.34
N LEU A 49 -8.97 -6.93 -20.24
CA LEU A 49 -9.36 -6.18 -19.03
C LEU A 49 -8.36 -6.30 -17.88
N SER A 50 -7.18 -6.86 -18.11
CA SER A 50 -6.13 -6.94 -17.10
C SER A 50 -5.56 -5.56 -16.77
N THR A 51 -5.07 -5.41 -15.55
CA THR A 51 -4.49 -4.16 -15.06
C THR A 51 -2.98 -4.27 -14.94
N ALA A 52 -2.30 -3.14 -15.17
CA ALA A 52 -0.85 -3.03 -15.03
C ALA A 52 -0.43 -1.63 -14.56
N VAL A 53 0.76 -1.53 -13.97
CA VAL A 53 1.45 -0.25 -13.78
C VAL A 53 2.33 0.03 -15.00
N LEU A 54 2.12 1.18 -15.62
CA LEU A 54 2.95 1.76 -16.67
C LEU A 54 3.92 2.77 -16.04
N ASP A 55 5.21 2.46 -16.08
CA ASP A 55 6.27 3.40 -15.75
C ASP A 55 6.46 4.38 -16.92
N ARG A 56 6.25 5.68 -16.66
CA ARG A 56 6.31 6.73 -17.69
C ARG A 56 7.74 7.08 -18.11
N ALA A 57 8.73 6.82 -17.28
CA ALA A 57 10.13 7.09 -17.60
C ALA A 57 10.71 6.05 -18.56
N THR A 58 10.35 4.77 -18.35
CA THR A 58 10.90 3.65 -19.15
C THR A 58 9.94 3.12 -20.21
N GLY A 59 8.63 3.38 -20.06
CA GLY A 59 7.58 2.74 -20.86
C GLY A 59 7.34 1.27 -20.50
N ALA A 60 7.99 0.77 -19.44
CA ALA A 60 7.80 -0.60 -18.98
C ALA A 60 6.42 -0.78 -18.36
N THR A 61 5.88 -1.99 -18.49
CA THR A 61 4.62 -2.38 -17.86
C THR A 61 4.84 -3.51 -16.88
N TYR A 62 4.26 -3.39 -15.70
CA TYR A 62 4.32 -4.38 -14.63
C TYR A 62 2.89 -4.85 -14.34
N PRO A 63 2.57 -6.13 -14.57
CA PRO A 63 1.22 -6.64 -14.35
C PRO A 63 0.77 -6.47 -12.89
N LEU A 64 -0.49 -6.07 -12.70
CA LEU A 64 -1.13 -5.96 -11.38
C LEU A 64 -2.06 -7.13 -11.15
N ASN A 65 -3.19 -7.18 -11.86
CA ASN A 65 -4.23 -8.18 -11.64
C ASN A 65 -4.94 -8.52 -12.96
N ARG A 66 -5.67 -9.63 -12.95
CA ARG A 66 -6.50 -10.07 -14.08
C ARG A 66 -7.65 -9.12 -14.44
N ASP A 67 -8.06 -8.26 -13.50
CA ASP A 67 -9.11 -7.26 -13.70
C ASP A 67 -9.05 -6.13 -12.64
N ARG A 68 -9.78 -5.05 -12.91
CA ARG A 68 -9.89 -3.91 -11.99
C ARG A 68 -10.50 -4.28 -10.64
N ALA A 69 -11.51 -5.15 -10.59
CA ALA A 69 -12.17 -5.54 -9.35
C ALA A 69 -11.21 -6.30 -8.41
N SER A 70 -10.30 -7.09 -8.99
CA SER A 70 -9.23 -7.79 -8.28
C SER A 70 -8.18 -6.81 -7.78
N THR A 71 -7.85 -5.78 -8.57
CA THR A 71 -6.98 -4.66 -8.15
C THR A 71 -7.54 -3.94 -6.92
N GLU A 72 -8.82 -3.55 -6.96
CA GLU A 72 -9.51 -2.89 -5.84
C GLU A 72 -9.51 -3.75 -4.58
N GLN A 73 -9.74 -5.06 -4.71
CA GLN A 73 -9.71 -6.00 -3.60
C GLN A 73 -8.30 -6.21 -3.03
N PHE A 74 -7.26 -6.21 -3.86
CA PHE A 74 -5.87 -6.24 -3.41
C PHE A 74 -5.53 -5.01 -2.57
N LEU A 75 -5.88 -3.82 -3.08
CA LEU A 75 -5.66 -2.56 -2.36
C LEU A 75 -6.40 -2.54 -1.02
N GLN A 76 -7.65 -3.00 -1.00
CA GLN A 76 -8.41 -3.13 0.24
C GLN A 76 -7.73 -4.09 1.24
N ALA A 77 -7.22 -5.24 0.76
CA ALA A 77 -6.53 -6.21 1.61
C ALA A 77 -5.24 -5.62 2.22
N PHE A 78 -4.48 -4.84 1.44
CA PHE A 78 -3.30 -4.13 1.93
C PHE A 78 -3.66 -3.03 2.93
N ASP A 79 -4.69 -2.22 2.67
CA ASP A 79 -5.15 -1.18 3.59
C ASP A 79 -5.59 -1.78 4.94
N GLU A 80 -6.31 -2.90 4.91
CA GLU A 80 -6.69 -3.64 6.12
C GLU A 80 -5.47 -4.22 6.85
N TYR A 81 -4.50 -4.76 6.11
CA TYR A 81 -3.22 -5.21 6.67
C TYR A 81 -2.52 -4.06 7.39
N ILE A 82 -2.30 -2.91 6.75
CA ILE A 82 -1.61 -1.75 7.34
C ILE A 82 -2.36 -1.24 8.58
N ARG A 83 -3.68 -1.04 8.48
CA ARG A 83 -4.52 -0.56 9.60
C ARG A 83 -4.58 -1.52 10.78
N SER A 84 -4.40 -2.83 10.56
CA SER A 84 -4.35 -3.83 11.64
C SER A 84 -3.02 -3.84 12.42
N GLY A 85 -2.04 -3.05 11.97
CA GLY A 85 -0.74 -2.91 12.61
C GLY A 85 -0.76 -2.08 13.89
N PRO A 86 0.35 -2.09 14.65
CA PRO A 86 0.52 -1.16 15.76
C PRO A 86 0.44 0.27 15.22
N ALA A 87 -0.43 1.10 15.81
CA ALA A 87 -0.48 2.52 15.46
C ALA A 87 0.91 3.14 15.69
N ASP A 88 1.41 3.86 14.67
CA ASP A 88 2.64 4.64 14.80
C ASP A 88 2.57 5.51 16.05
N ALA A 89 3.62 5.43 16.85
CA ALA A 89 3.75 6.35 17.97
C ALA A 89 3.96 7.74 17.36
N PRO A 90 3.07 8.72 17.62
CA PRO A 90 3.26 10.05 17.07
C PRO A 90 4.62 10.59 17.54
N PRO A 91 5.34 11.31 16.67
CA PRO A 91 6.60 11.93 17.05
C PRO A 91 6.37 12.84 18.27
N MET A 92 7.16 12.61 19.31
CA MET A 92 7.07 13.39 20.54
C MET A 92 7.93 14.64 20.41
N THR A 93 7.29 15.78 20.16
CA THR A 93 7.97 17.09 20.19
C THR A 93 8.01 17.60 21.63
N LEU A 94 9.21 17.86 22.14
CA LEU A 94 9.41 18.43 23.48
C LEU A 94 10.06 19.80 23.36
N THR A 95 9.59 20.76 24.15
CA THR A 95 10.36 21.99 24.40
C THR A 95 11.59 21.68 25.25
N ALA A 96 12.59 22.58 25.26
CA ALA A 96 13.80 22.40 26.05
C ALA A 96 13.50 22.21 27.56
N GLU A 97 12.55 22.97 28.11
CA GLU A 97 12.11 22.83 29.50
C GLU A 97 11.41 21.49 29.76
N GLN A 98 10.58 21.03 28.83
CA GLN A 98 9.92 19.72 28.93
C GLN A 98 10.93 18.57 28.86
N ALA A 99 11.95 18.70 28.02
CA ALA A 99 13.05 17.73 27.93
C ALA A 99 13.86 17.68 29.24
N GLN A 100 14.23 18.84 29.80
CA GLN A 100 14.93 18.91 31.08
C GLN A 100 14.11 18.30 32.23
N ASN A 101 12.81 18.57 32.28
CA ASN A 101 11.91 17.99 33.27
C ASN A 101 11.80 16.47 33.11
N LEU A 102 11.70 15.98 31.86
CA LEU A 102 11.68 14.55 31.57
C LEU A 102 12.98 13.86 32.03
N ILE A 103 14.15 14.48 31.76
CA ILE A 103 15.46 14.00 32.21
C ILE A 103 15.54 13.95 33.73
N ALA A 104 15.10 15.00 34.42
CA ALA A 104 15.11 15.05 35.88
C ALA A 104 14.19 13.97 36.50
N ARG A 105 13.01 13.75 35.91
CA ARG A 105 12.09 12.68 36.33
C ARG A 105 12.66 11.29 36.07
N PHE A 106 13.39 11.11 34.96
CA PHE A 106 14.09 9.87 34.65
C PHE A 106 15.18 9.57 35.67
N GLN A 107 16.05 10.55 35.96
CA GLN A 107 17.11 10.43 36.97
C GLN A 107 16.56 10.15 38.37
N ALA A 108 15.39 10.71 38.70
CA ALA A 108 14.71 10.46 39.96
C ALA A 108 13.92 9.13 40.02
N GLY A 109 13.95 8.31 38.95
CA GLY A 109 13.19 7.05 38.88
C GLY A 109 11.66 7.24 38.86
N LYS A 110 11.17 8.43 38.52
CA LYS A 110 9.73 8.81 38.55
C LYS A 110 9.03 8.63 37.19
N ILE A 111 9.66 7.97 36.24
CA ILE A 111 9.04 7.61 34.96
C ILE A 111 8.46 6.21 35.09
N THR A 112 7.13 6.13 35.05
CA THR A 112 6.40 4.86 34.96
C THR A 112 6.16 4.55 33.49
N PRO A 113 6.49 3.34 33.01
CA PRO A 113 6.14 2.93 31.66
C PRO A 113 4.62 3.05 31.46
N PRO A 114 4.16 3.52 30.29
CA PRO A 114 2.74 3.48 29.98
C PRO A 114 2.23 2.03 30.05
N LYS A 115 0.95 1.86 30.41
CA LYS A 115 0.32 0.54 30.45
C LYS A 115 0.44 -0.13 29.06
N PRO A 116 0.71 -1.44 28.99
CA PRO A 116 0.77 -2.14 27.72
C PRO A 116 -0.57 -1.97 26.99
N ARG A 117 -0.51 -1.53 25.72
CA ARG A 117 -1.66 -1.57 24.82
C ARG A 117 -2.07 -3.03 24.59
N PRO A 118 -3.35 -3.31 24.23
CA PRO A 118 -3.77 -4.65 23.83
C PRO A 118 -2.80 -5.19 22.78
N ARG A 119 -2.39 -6.46 22.95
CA ARG A 119 -1.36 -7.08 22.12
C ARG A 119 -1.88 -7.10 20.66
N PRO A 120 -1.20 -6.43 19.72
CA PRO A 120 -1.61 -6.48 18.31
C PRO A 120 -1.60 -7.94 17.84
N VAL A 121 -2.41 -8.25 16.83
CA VAL A 121 -2.29 -9.52 16.12
C VAL A 121 -0.82 -9.66 15.68
N PRO A 122 -0.15 -10.80 15.97
CA PRO A 122 1.25 -10.96 15.61
C PRO A 122 1.48 -10.69 14.12
N HIS A 123 2.57 -9.98 13.80
CA HIS A 123 2.96 -9.63 12.42
C HIS A 123 2.83 -10.81 11.46
N ARG A 124 3.42 -11.95 11.82
CA ARG A 124 3.36 -13.19 11.03
C ARG A 124 1.93 -13.67 10.74
N THR A 125 1.02 -13.50 11.69
CA THR A 125 -0.39 -13.87 11.49
C THR A 125 -1.07 -12.92 10.52
N ARG A 126 -0.80 -11.61 10.63
CA ARG A 126 -1.32 -10.59 9.70
C ARG A 126 -0.85 -10.83 8.27
N VAL A 127 0.45 -11.06 8.08
CA VAL A 127 1.05 -11.39 6.78
C VAL A 127 0.48 -12.69 6.20
N LYS A 128 0.30 -13.73 7.04
CA LYS A 128 -0.33 -14.99 6.59
C LYS A 128 -1.77 -14.76 6.11
N THR A 129 -2.56 -13.97 6.83
CA THR A 129 -3.92 -13.60 6.43
C THR A 129 -3.92 -12.81 5.13
N LEU A 130 -3.02 -11.84 4.99
CA LEU A 130 -2.85 -11.07 3.76
C LEU A 130 -2.56 -12.00 2.57
N ARG A 131 -1.50 -12.82 2.64
CA ARG A 131 -1.16 -13.77 1.57
C ARG A 131 -2.31 -14.68 1.18
N HIS A 132 -3.03 -15.21 2.18
CA HIS A 132 -4.15 -16.09 1.91
C HIS A 132 -5.24 -15.38 1.10
N ARG A 133 -5.62 -14.16 1.53
CA ARG A 133 -6.63 -13.35 0.84
C ARG A 133 -6.19 -12.96 -0.57
N LEU A 134 -4.95 -12.51 -0.75
CA LEU A 134 -4.44 -12.15 -2.08
C LEU A 134 -4.47 -13.36 -3.04
N HIS A 135 -4.10 -14.54 -2.55
CA HIS A 135 -4.16 -15.78 -3.33
C HIS A 135 -5.60 -16.20 -3.67
N GLU A 136 -6.59 -15.93 -2.82
CA GLU A 136 -8.00 -16.19 -3.12
C GLU A 136 -8.55 -15.23 -4.18
N ILE A 137 -8.11 -13.97 -4.16
CA ILE A 137 -8.54 -12.96 -5.13
C ILE A 137 -7.92 -13.26 -6.50
N ASP A 138 -6.59 -13.33 -6.57
CA ASP A 138 -5.85 -13.47 -7.82
C ASP A 138 -4.46 -14.11 -7.55
N PRO A 139 -4.31 -15.43 -7.69
CA PRO A 139 -3.05 -16.10 -7.39
C PRO A 139 -1.94 -15.79 -8.41
N ASP A 140 -2.29 -15.51 -9.66
CA ASP A 140 -1.32 -15.23 -10.73
C ASP A 140 -0.62 -13.88 -10.50
N ALA A 141 -1.35 -12.92 -9.93
CA ALA A 141 -0.86 -11.60 -9.53
C ALA A 141 0.28 -11.61 -8.50
N LEU A 142 0.57 -12.77 -7.88
CA LEU A 142 1.66 -12.95 -6.92
C LEU A 142 2.97 -13.45 -7.58
N GLY A 143 3.03 -13.45 -8.91
CA GLY A 143 4.21 -13.87 -9.67
C GLY A 143 5.40 -12.92 -9.54
N VAL A 144 6.57 -13.42 -9.95
CA VAL A 144 7.90 -12.78 -9.84
C VAL A 144 7.99 -11.42 -10.58
N GLU A 145 7.26 -11.29 -11.69
CA GLU A 145 7.26 -10.11 -12.56
C GLU A 145 6.11 -9.14 -12.27
N HIS A 146 5.23 -9.48 -11.30
CA HIS A 146 4.09 -8.64 -10.96
C HIS A 146 4.50 -7.51 -10.02
N TRP A 147 3.80 -6.39 -10.15
CA TRP A 147 4.07 -5.20 -9.34
C TRP A 147 3.92 -5.47 -7.84
N TRP A 148 2.98 -6.35 -7.46
CA TRP A 148 2.69 -6.72 -6.06
C TRP A 148 3.83 -7.42 -5.32
N ARG A 149 4.85 -7.88 -6.04
CA ARG A 149 5.99 -8.55 -5.43
C ARG A 149 6.68 -7.68 -4.39
N THR A 150 7.04 -6.46 -4.75
CA THR A 150 7.78 -5.56 -3.85
C THR A 150 6.95 -5.19 -2.62
N PRO A 151 5.70 -4.71 -2.73
CA PRO A 151 4.85 -4.46 -1.55
C PRO A 151 4.64 -5.69 -0.67
N LEU A 152 4.51 -6.89 -1.26
CA LEU A 152 4.37 -8.11 -0.48
C LEU A 152 5.66 -8.46 0.28
N GLU A 153 6.83 -8.33 -0.36
CA GLU A 153 8.14 -8.51 0.28
C GLU A 153 8.35 -7.49 1.41
N GLU A 154 7.95 -6.24 1.22
CA GLU A 154 7.99 -5.19 2.25
C GLU A 154 7.09 -5.53 3.44
N ALA A 155 5.86 -5.99 3.19
CA ALA A 155 4.95 -6.44 4.24
C ALA A 155 5.52 -7.66 4.99
N GLU A 156 6.11 -8.63 4.29
CA GLU A 156 6.74 -9.79 4.91
C GLU A 156 7.89 -9.37 5.84
N ASN A 157 8.67 -8.37 5.43
CA ASN A 157 9.79 -7.81 6.20
C ASN A 157 9.36 -6.78 7.27
N GLY A 158 8.08 -6.40 7.31
CA GLY A 158 7.55 -5.42 8.27
C GLY A 158 8.03 -4.00 8.01
N LEU A 159 8.25 -3.65 6.74
CA LEU A 159 8.62 -2.31 6.28
C LEU A 159 7.40 -1.42 5.99
N ILE A 160 6.22 -2.03 5.89
CA ILE A 160 4.90 -1.41 5.72
C ILE A 160 3.84 -2.06 6.63
#